data_AF-A0A2G6KIC9-F1
#
_entry.id   AF-A0A2G6KIC9-F1
#
_cell.length_a   1.000
_cell.length_b   1.000
_cell.length_c   1.000
_cell.angle_alpha   90.00
_cell.angle_beta   90.00
_cell.angle_gamma   90.00
#
_symmetry.space_group_name_H-M   'P 1'
#
loop_
_entity.id
_entity.type
_entity.pdbx_description
1 polymer ?
#
loop_
_entity_poly.entity_id
_entity_poly.type
_entity_poly.pdbx_seq_one_letter_code
_entity_poly.pdbx_strand_id
1 'polypeptide(L)' 'MAEPCKDDRNVVADISDARRKRWAQQVRGGRIINRRFDYEKVARLKAEIESGSYMIDTYRVADKLIEHERNG' A
#
# COMPACT_ATOMS: atom_id res chain seq x y z
N MET A 1 1.66 -29.70 44.58
CA MET A 1 0.81 -29.60 43.37
C MET A 1 1.29 -28.36 42.62
N ALA A 2 2.16 -28.51 41.63
CA ALA A 2 2.70 -27.38 40.87
C ALA A 2 1.81 -27.18 39.62
N GLU A 3 1.26 -25.98 39.46
CA GLU A 3 0.51 -25.61 38.26
C GLU A 3 1.48 -25.48 37.06
N PRO A 4 1.11 -25.99 35.87
CA PRO A 4 1.96 -25.81 34.69
C PRO A 4 1.93 -24.34 34.23
N CYS A 5 3.13 -23.76 34.18
CA CYS A 5 3.42 -22.45 33.61
C CYS A 5 2.84 -22.36 32.18
N LYS A 6 1.97 -21.38 31.92
CA LYS A 6 1.33 -21.19 30.61
C LYS A 6 2.37 -20.70 29.62
N ASP A 7 2.57 -21.49 28.57
CA ASP A 7 3.46 -21.22 27.45
C ASP A 7 3.13 -19.90 26.73
N ASP A 8 4.04 -18.92 26.83
CA ASP A 8 4.02 -17.63 26.09
C ASP A 8 4.17 -17.80 24.56
N ARG A 9 4.36 -19.04 24.09
CA ARG A 9 4.50 -19.40 22.66
C ARG A 9 3.25 -19.12 21.83
N ASN A 10 2.11 -18.84 22.47
CA ASN A 10 0.83 -18.61 21.78
C ASN A 10 0.63 -17.14 21.32
N VAL A 11 1.33 -16.17 21.91
CA VAL A 11 1.16 -14.74 21.57
C VAL A 11 1.78 -14.40 20.20
N VAL A 12 2.88 -15.05 19.85
CA VAL A 12 3.58 -14.82 18.56
C VAL A 12 2.77 -15.39 17.38
N ALA A 13 2.05 -16.50 17.59
CA ALA A 13 1.14 -17.05 16.60
C ALA A 13 -0.02 -16.09 16.30
N ASP A 14 -0.61 -15.49 17.35
CA ASP A 14 -1.72 -14.53 17.21
C ASP A 14 -1.29 -13.25 16.48
N ILE A 15 -0.10 -12.71 16.78
CA ILE A 15 0.44 -11.54 16.04
C ILE A 15 0.70 -11.88 14.57
N SER A 16 1.24 -13.08 14.31
CA SER A 16 1.53 -13.56 12.94
C SER A 16 0.26 -13.79 12.13
N ASP A 17 -0.78 -14.35 12.76
CA ASP A 17 -2.09 -14.54 12.13
C ASP A 17 -2.85 -13.23 11.98
N ALA A 18 -2.73 -12.30 12.93
CA ALA A 18 -3.27 -10.95 12.80
C ALA A 18 -2.58 -10.17 11.65
N ARG A 19 -1.28 -10.37 11.45
CA ARG A 19 -0.54 -9.80 10.31
C ARG A 19 -0.96 -10.43 8.99
N ARG A 20 -1.14 -11.77 8.95
CA ARG A 20 -1.61 -12.50 7.77
C ARG A 20 -3.04 -12.12 7.39
N LYS A 21 -3.94 -11.98 8.38
CA LYS A 21 -5.32 -11.50 8.17
C LYS A 21 -5.35 -10.05 7.69
N ARG A 22 -4.53 -9.16 8.26
CA ARG A 22 -4.37 -7.78 7.77
C ARG A 22 -3.85 -7.73 6.34
N TRP A 23 -2.82 -8.49 6.00
CA TRP A 23 -2.32 -8.58 4.63
C TRP A 23 -3.38 -9.16 3.67
N ALA A 24 -4.10 -10.20 4.07
CA ALA A 24 -5.20 -10.75 3.28
C ALA A 24 -6.35 -9.76 3.10
N GLN A 25 -6.62 -8.91 4.10
CA GLN A 25 -7.63 -7.84 4.01
C GLN A 25 -7.15 -6.68 3.12
N GLN A 26 -5.86 -6.33 3.17
CA GLN A 26 -5.22 -5.34 2.30
C GLN A 26 -5.17 -5.82 0.83
N VAL A 27 -4.92 -7.10 0.59
CA VAL A 27 -5.01 -7.72 -0.76
C VAL A 27 -6.44 -7.76 -1.27
N ARG A 28 -7.43 -7.95 -0.39
CA ARG A 28 -8.87 -7.95 -0.73
C ARG A 28 -9.45 -6.54 -0.92
N GLY A 29 -8.83 -5.50 -0.35
CA GLY A 29 -9.32 -4.12 -0.40
C GLY A 29 -8.83 -3.27 -1.58
N GLY A 30 -7.82 -3.72 -2.31
CA GLY A 30 -7.27 -2.90 -3.39
C GLY A 30 -5.96 -3.45 -3.90
N ARG A 31 -6.06 -4.52 -4.71
CA ARG A 31 -5.12 -4.97 -5.74
C ARG A 31 -3.67 -4.49 -5.50
N ILE A 32 -2.84 -5.35 -4.89
CA ILE A 32 -1.39 -5.29 -5.12
C ILE A 32 -1.19 -5.67 -6.59
N ILE A 33 -1.42 -4.69 -7.46
CA ILE A 33 -1.16 -4.81 -8.88
C ILE A 33 0.34 -4.82 -8.94
N ASN A 34 0.91 -5.97 -9.28
CA ASN A 34 2.09 -5.99 -10.13
C ASN A 34 1.89 -4.88 -11.17
N ARG A 35 2.56 -3.73 -10.95
CA ARG A 35 2.46 -2.50 -11.73
C ARG A 35 3.02 -2.79 -13.12
N ARG A 36 2.25 -3.50 -13.95
CA ARG A 36 2.60 -3.61 -15.37
C ARG A 36 2.71 -2.17 -15.86
N PHE A 37 3.87 -1.86 -16.41
CA PHE A 37 4.16 -0.56 -16.94
C PHE A 37 3.12 -0.24 -18.01
N ASP A 38 2.35 0.81 -17.79
CA ASP A 38 1.29 1.23 -18.70
C ASP A 38 1.91 2.12 -19.79
N TYR A 39 2.30 1.46 -20.89
CA TYR A 39 2.95 2.12 -22.03
C TYR A 39 2.05 3.18 -22.66
N GLU A 40 0.73 2.93 -22.75
CA GLU A 40 -0.22 3.86 -23.35
C GLU A 40 -0.36 5.13 -22.51
N LYS A 41 -0.50 4.95 -21.19
CA LYS A 41 -0.55 6.08 -20.26
C LYS A 41 0.72 6.91 -20.33
N VAL A 42 1.89 6.27 -20.40
CA VAL A 42 3.18 6.97 -20.49
C VAL A 42 3.31 7.69 -21.83
N ALA A 43 2.91 7.09 -22.95
CA ALA A 43 2.94 7.73 -24.26
C ALA A 43 2.09 9.01 -24.29
N ARG A 44 0.87 8.96 -23.73
CA ARG A 44 0.01 10.14 -23.61
C ARG A 44 0.67 11.24 -22.77
N LEU A 45 1.19 10.90 -21.59
CA LEU A 45 1.84 11.88 -20.72
C LEU A 45 3.05 12.53 -21.39
N LYS A 46 3.84 11.75 -22.14
CA LYS A 46 4.96 12.29 -22.92
C LYS A 46 4.49 13.29 -23.96
N ALA A 47 3.43 12.97 -24.72
CA ALA A 47 2.87 13.89 -25.71
C ALA A 47 2.31 15.18 -25.07
N GLU A 48 1.66 15.08 -23.91
CA GLU A 48 1.16 16.25 -23.16
C GLU A 48 2.32 17.14 -22.67
N ILE A 49 3.44 16.55 -22.25
CA ILE A 49 4.64 17.28 -21.83
C ILE A 49 5.32 17.95 -23.03
N GLU A 50 5.51 17.23 -24.13
CA GLU A 50 6.12 17.77 -25.36
C GLU A 50 5.30 18.90 -25.98
N SER A 51 3.97 18.81 -25.92
CA SER A 51 3.06 19.88 -26.36
C SER A 51 2.94 21.05 -25.38
N GLY A 52 3.57 20.97 -24.20
CA GLY A 52 3.48 21.99 -23.15
C GLY A 52 2.10 22.10 -22.50
N SER A 53 1.18 21.15 -22.76
CA SER A 53 -0.18 21.14 -22.21
C SER A 53 -0.28 20.39 -20.88
N TYR A 54 0.79 19.73 -20.46
CA TYR A 54 0.84 19.05 -19.16
C TYR A 54 0.94 20.04 -18.01
N MET A 55 -0.04 20.01 -17.11
CA MET A 55 -0.11 20.87 -15.92
C MET A 55 0.02 20.04 -14.64
N ILE A 56 0.83 20.54 -13.70
CA ILE A 56 0.96 19.95 -12.37
C ILE A 56 -0.09 20.59 -11.46
N ASP A 57 -0.99 19.76 -10.93
CA ASP A 57 -1.92 20.16 -9.87
C ASP A 57 -1.23 20.02 -8.51
N THR A 58 -0.86 21.16 -7.92
CA THR A 58 -0.11 21.22 -6.66
C THR A 58 -0.90 20.71 -5.46
N TYR A 59 -2.21 20.92 -5.42
CA TYR A 59 -3.07 20.42 -4.35
C TYR A 59 -3.17 18.89 -4.39
N ARG A 60 -3.37 18.35 -5.60
CA ARG A 60 -3.42 16.90 -5.79
C ARG A 60 -2.10 16.21 -5.47
N VAL A 61 -0.98 16.89 -5.67
CA VAL A 61 0.34 16.40 -5.24
C VAL A 61 0.43 16.40 -3.72
N ALA A 62 0.04 17.49 -3.06
CA ALA A 62 0.05 17.60 -1.60
C ALA A 62 -0.82 16.51 -0.94
N ASP A 63 -2.04 16.28 -1.44
CA ASP A 63 -2.94 15.24 -0.92
C ASP A 63 -2.29 13.85 -0.96
N LYS A 64 -1.63 13.50 -2.06
CA LYS A 64 -0.95 12.21 -2.21
C LYS A 64 0.27 12.07 -1.28
N LEU A 65 0.99 13.16 -1.02
CA LEU A 65 2.10 13.16 -0.08
C LEU A 65 1.60 12.95 1.35
N ILE A 66 0.56 13.69 1.74
CA ILE A 66 -0.06 13.55 3.07
C ILE A 66 -0.64 12.15 3.26
N GLU A 67 -1.32 11.59 2.24
CA GLU A 67 -1.82 10.22 2.27
C GLU A 67 -0.68 9.20 2.49
N HIS A 68 0.45 9.39 1.80
CA HIS A 68 1.62 8.53 1.97
C HIS A 68 2.21 8.63 3.38
N GLU A 69 2.30 9.82 3.97
CA GLU A 69 2.78 10.00 5.34
C GLU A 69 1.83 9.39 6.38
N ARG A 70 0.52 9.46 6.15
CA ARG A 70 -0.51 8.88 7.05
C ARG A 70 -0.54 7.35 7.02
N ASN A 71 -0.17 6.75 5.90
CA ASN A 71 -0.19 5.30 5.69
C ASN A 71 1.21 4.65 5.87
N GLY A 72 2.18 5.41 6.36
CA GLY A 72 3.56 4.96 6.62
C GLY A 72 3.67 3.87 7.68
#